data_AF-A0A534NQ49-F1
#
_entry.id   AF-A0A534NQ49-F1
#
_cell.length_a   1.000
_cell.length_b   1.000
_cell.length_c   1.000
_cell.angle_alpha   90.00
_cell.angle_beta   90.00
_cell.angle_gamma   90.00
#
_symmetry.space_group_name_H-M   'P 1'
#
loop_
_entity.id
_entity.type
_entity.pdbx_description
1 polymer ?
#
loop_
_entity_poly.entity_id
_entity_poly.type
_entity_poly.pdbx_seq_one_letter_code
_entity_poly.pdbx_strand_id
1 'polypeptide(L)'
;MTHKLPRYLLVVTVASVAAISCRKQSVAVVPGLIPLQKASLVGGPSASVAKPLDGASSDSRREAHPPAPPCLTVAGGREAALPDLLNEAARDFEAGRYENALECAREASRGDPASVAAHHFRGAALAELGHIDEARTAYARAMALDPDDPEVLRSAADLHVRRLGSRDDLELALQYVKRGLPRAQKGRDRSLLKELHLLQAMALDDLGRPGDALTAASKALEYEPKDREARREKGVALFELCRFDQAKAELSRLAAETSDAWAEHYLGLIAERAQDDVAAAVHFARAHKLDPEAFKPTAQAPHGLFQKIVQEELEKLPPSIKAGLAKANFEVTDLPDVGDLVATDPPLSPGILGLFRPAAETASPEARPTILLYRRNLSRAAHNDDELRREVRDTLMHEVGHLNGEDDEQLRDRGL
;
A
#
# COMPACT_ATOMS: atom_id res chain seq x y z
N MET A 1 64.41 -13.46 -25.00
CA MET A 1 64.35 -11.99 -24.93
C MET A 1 63.92 -11.62 -23.53
N THR A 2 64.89 -11.41 -22.65
CA THR A 2 64.72 -11.24 -21.20
C THR A 2 65.82 -10.27 -20.74
N HIS A 3 65.44 -9.03 -20.43
CA HIS A 3 66.30 -8.03 -19.77
C HIS A 3 65.79 -7.87 -18.32
N LYS A 4 66.52 -8.36 -17.30
CA LYS A 4 67.55 -7.67 -16.48
C LYS A 4 67.00 -6.45 -15.71
N LEU A 5 66.66 -6.56 -14.41
CA LEU A 5 67.48 -6.41 -13.15
C LEU A 5 67.18 -5.03 -12.45
N PRO A 6 67.56 -4.71 -11.18
CA PRO A 6 67.22 -5.33 -9.87
C PRO A 6 67.13 -4.32 -8.65
N ARG A 7 67.03 -4.88 -7.40
CA ARG A 7 67.44 -4.38 -6.03
C ARG A 7 66.53 -3.38 -5.28
N TYR A 8 65.89 -3.74 -4.15
CA TYR A 8 66.34 -3.97 -2.74
C TYR A 8 66.85 -2.71 -1.97
N LEU A 9 66.11 -2.27 -0.93
CA LEU A 9 66.65 -2.11 0.44
C LEU A 9 65.55 -1.92 1.50
N LEU A 10 65.77 -2.53 2.66
CA LEU A 10 64.98 -2.60 3.88
C LEU A 10 65.62 -1.67 4.92
N VAL A 11 64.86 -0.85 5.67
CA VAL A 11 65.31 -0.32 6.97
C VAL A 11 64.11 -0.23 7.94
N VAL A 12 64.29 -0.89 9.08
CA VAL A 12 63.45 -0.85 10.28
C VAL A 12 63.90 0.32 11.15
N THR A 13 62.95 1.07 11.74
CA THR A 13 63.19 1.79 13.00
C THR A 13 61.95 1.75 13.89
N VAL A 14 62.17 1.30 15.11
CA VAL A 14 61.24 1.25 16.25
C VAL A 14 61.15 2.64 16.89
N ALA A 15 59.94 3.11 17.24
CA ALA A 15 59.77 4.13 18.27
C ALA A 15 58.40 4.01 18.96
N SER A 16 58.46 4.02 20.29
CA SER A 16 57.40 3.77 21.25
C SER A 16 56.51 4.99 21.53
N VAL A 17 55.24 4.70 21.86
CA VAL A 17 54.34 5.34 22.86
C VAL A 17 54.25 6.88 22.90
N ALA A 18 53.04 7.41 22.60
CA ALA A 18 52.38 8.42 23.43
C ALA A 18 50.89 8.55 23.06
N ALA A 19 50.01 8.29 24.03
CA ALA A 19 48.61 8.63 23.95
C ALA A 19 48.44 10.16 24.11
N ILE A 20 47.80 10.82 23.15
CA ILE A 20 47.26 12.17 23.32
C ILE A 20 45.85 12.22 22.72
N SER A 21 44.92 12.54 23.60
CA SER A 21 43.52 12.89 23.38
C SER A 21 43.34 13.88 22.22
N CYS A 22 42.43 13.59 21.29
CA CYS A 22 41.90 14.62 20.39
C CYS A 22 40.40 14.40 20.10
N ARG A 23 39.62 15.33 20.66
CA ARG A 23 38.29 15.84 20.29
C ARG A 23 37.47 15.02 19.29
N LYS A 24 36.30 14.57 19.77
CA LYS A 24 35.09 14.35 18.96
C LYS A 24 34.86 15.60 18.10
N GLN A 25 35.09 15.51 16.80
CA GLN A 25 34.46 16.38 15.82
C GLN A 25 33.13 15.76 15.44
N SER A 26 32.10 16.56 15.64
CA SER A 26 30.72 16.37 15.25
C SER A 26 30.67 16.04 13.76
N VAL A 27 30.17 14.85 13.43
CA VAL A 27 29.79 14.53 12.06
C VAL A 27 28.54 15.35 11.75
N ALA A 28 28.64 16.16 10.69
CA ALA A 28 27.57 16.99 10.17
C ALA A 28 26.35 16.11 9.84
N VAL A 29 25.22 16.49 10.43
CA VAL A 29 23.89 16.03 10.06
C VAL A 29 23.64 16.50 8.63
N VAL A 30 23.38 15.57 7.71
CA VAL A 30 22.79 15.87 6.41
C VAL A 30 21.28 16.03 6.64
N PRO A 31 20.69 17.23 6.49
CA PRO A 31 19.24 17.38 6.53
C PRO A 31 18.71 17.09 5.12
N GLY A 32 17.91 16.04 4.94
CA GLY A 32 17.42 15.72 3.60
C GLY A 32 16.75 14.37 3.41
N LEU A 33 16.01 13.89 4.41
CA LEU A 33 14.99 12.86 4.21
C LEU A 33 13.69 13.48 4.69
N ILE A 34 12.94 14.05 3.75
CA ILE A 34 11.55 14.43 3.97
C ILE A 34 10.80 13.09 4.07
N PRO A 35 10.27 12.69 5.23
CA PRO A 35 9.42 11.52 5.29
C PRO A 35 8.12 11.83 4.53
N LEU A 36 7.48 10.76 4.07
CA LEU A 36 6.26 10.82 3.25
C LEU A 36 5.22 11.66 3.98
N GLN A 37 4.95 12.87 3.43
CA GLN A 37 3.76 13.65 3.74
C GLN A 37 2.55 12.73 3.75
N LYS A 38 1.50 13.12 4.48
CA LYS A 38 0.16 12.57 4.27
C LYS A 38 -0.26 12.74 2.80
N ALA A 39 0.18 11.82 1.95
CA ALA A 39 -0.70 11.19 1.02
C ALA A 39 -1.76 10.56 1.92
N SER A 40 -2.87 11.28 2.16
CA SER A 40 -4.15 10.59 2.20
C SER A 40 -4.08 9.58 1.07
N LEU A 41 -4.33 8.30 1.38
CA LEU A 41 -4.36 7.19 0.44
C LEU A 41 -5.33 7.55 -0.71
N VAL A 42 -4.84 8.37 -1.62
CA VAL A 42 -5.48 8.88 -2.81
C VAL A 42 -5.08 7.99 -3.98
N GLY A 43 -4.01 7.23 -3.84
CA GLY A 43 -4.06 5.83 -4.23
C GLY A 43 -5.09 5.17 -3.32
N GLY A 44 -6.36 5.14 -3.77
CA GLY A 44 -7.36 4.33 -3.10
C GLY A 44 -6.82 2.90 -2.94
N PRO A 45 -7.23 2.17 -1.90
CA PRO A 45 -6.71 0.84 -1.58
C PRO A 45 -6.58 0.00 -2.86
N SER A 46 -5.39 -0.53 -3.14
CA SER A 46 -5.17 -1.52 -4.20
C SER A 46 -6.37 -2.47 -4.26
N ALA A 47 -7.02 -2.53 -5.45
CA ALA A 47 -8.36 -3.02 -5.79
C ALA A 47 -8.83 -4.35 -5.16
N SER A 48 -8.86 -4.40 -3.84
CA SER A 48 -9.07 -5.61 -3.08
C SER A 48 -9.83 -5.37 -1.79
N VAL A 49 -10.49 -4.21 -1.67
CA VAL A 49 -11.42 -3.90 -0.58
C VAL A 49 -12.49 -4.98 -0.56
N ALA A 50 -12.24 -6.02 0.24
CA ALA A 50 -13.31 -6.78 0.84
C ALA A 50 -14.19 -5.79 1.57
N LYS A 51 -15.49 -6.06 1.50
CA LYS A 51 -16.52 -5.42 2.29
C LYS A 51 -16.02 -5.08 3.70
N PRO A 52 -16.36 -3.91 4.25
CA PRO A 52 -16.24 -3.68 5.68
C PRO A 52 -16.92 -4.84 6.40
N LEU A 53 -16.15 -5.58 7.21
CA LEU A 53 -16.69 -6.65 8.03
C LEU A 53 -17.44 -5.96 9.17
N ASP A 54 -18.78 -6.00 9.10
CA ASP A 54 -19.62 -5.58 10.20
C ASP A 54 -19.17 -6.32 11.47
N GLY A 55 -18.70 -5.54 12.45
CA GLY A 55 -18.22 -6.05 13.72
C GLY A 55 -19.33 -6.75 14.48
N ALA A 56 -19.43 -8.06 14.32
CA ALA A 56 -20.21 -8.89 15.21
C ALA A 56 -19.48 -8.95 16.56
N SER A 57 -20.10 -8.34 17.56
CA SER A 57 -19.69 -8.37 18.96
C SER A 57 -19.40 -9.79 19.42
N SER A 58 -18.20 -10.03 19.95
CA SER A 58 -17.81 -11.28 20.59
C SER A 58 -18.49 -11.42 21.95
N ASP A 59 -19.74 -11.87 21.95
CA ASP A 59 -20.36 -12.50 23.11
C ASP A 59 -20.99 -13.82 22.68
N SER A 60 -20.18 -14.89 22.66
CA SER A 60 -20.66 -16.25 22.40
C SER A 60 -20.43 -17.13 23.62
N ARG A 61 -21.45 -17.21 24.46
CA ARG A 61 -21.68 -18.44 25.21
C ARG A 61 -21.75 -19.56 24.18
N ARG A 62 -20.84 -20.53 24.29
CA ARG A 62 -20.81 -21.72 23.44
C ARG A 62 -22.11 -22.51 23.64
N GLU A 63 -23.14 -22.21 22.86
CA GLU A 63 -24.21 -23.15 22.61
C GLU A 63 -23.62 -24.36 21.90
N ALA A 64 -23.87 -25.54 22.45
CA ALA A 64 -23.44 -26.80 21.85
C ALA A 64 -24.27 -27.03 20.59
N HIS A 65 -23.82 -26.48 19.47
CA HIS A 65 -24.37 -26.83 18.16
C HIS A 65 -24.16 -28.33 17.91
N PRO A 66 -25.14 -29.03 17.32
CA PRO A 66 -24.95 -30.40 16.89
C PRO A 66 -23.72 -30.49 15.97
N PRO A 67 -22.96 -31.59 16.00
CA PRO A 67 -21.80 -31.74 15.13
C PRO A 67 -22.23 -31.53 13.68
N ALA A 68 -21.47 -30.70 12.95
CA ALA A 68 -21.70 -30.47 11.54
C ALA A 68 -21.73 -31.84 10.80
N PRO A 69 -22.58 -31.97 9.76
CA PRO A 69 -22.58 -33.19 8.96
C PRO A 69 -21.18 -33.42 8.35
N PRO A 70 -20.78 -34.69 8.14
CA PRO A 70 -19.47 -34.98 7.61
C PRO A 70 -19.30 -34.35 6.22
N CYS A 71 -18.13 -33.75 5.97
CA CYS A 71 -17.79 -33.13 4.69
C CYS A 71 -18.03 -34.10 3.51
N LEU A 72 -17.54 -35.34 3.65
CA LEU A 72 -17.75 -36.41 2.67
C LEU A 72 -18.48 -37.59 3.31
N THR A 73 -19.49 -38.11 2.60
CA THR A 73 -20.17 -39.34 2.99
C THR A 73 -19.51 -40.54 2.28
N VAL A 74 -18.80 -41.37 3.04
CA VAL A 74 -18.15 -42.57 2.49
C VAL A 74 -19.02 -43.79 2.74
N ALA A 75 -19.17 -44.63 1.72
CA ALA A 75 -19.91 -45.89 1.81
C ALA A 75 -19.35 -46.78 2.93
N GLY A 76 -20.23 -47.25 3.82
CA GLY A 76 -19.88 -48.14 4.94
C GLY A 76 -19.46 -47.44 6.23
N GLY A 77 -19.68 -46.12 6.37
CA GLY A 77 -19.49 -45.39 7.64
C GLY A 77 -18.03 -45.18 8.04
N ARG A 78 -17.10 -45.27 7.08
CA ARG A 78 -15.68 -44.98 7.31
C ARG A 78 -15.42 -43.48 7.22
N GLU A 79 -14.43 -43.00 7.97
CA GLU A 79 -13.92 -41.63 7.82
C GLU A 79 -13.28 -41.46 6.45
N ALA A 80 -13.48 -40.28 5.83
CA ALA A 80 -12.87 -39.96 4.55
C ALA A 80 -11.34 -39.87 4.68
N ALA A 81 -10.62 -40.32 3.66
CA ALA A 81 -9.17 -40.25 3.68
C ALA A 81 -8.69 -38.79 3.58
N LEU A 82 -7.57 -38.47 4.21
CA LEU A 82 -7.01 -37.12 4.23
C LEU A 82 -6.88 -36.51 2.80
N PRO A 83 -6.36 -37.21 1.77
CA PRO A 83 -6.28 -36.65 0.43
C PRO A 83 -7.66 -36.31 -0.16
N ASP A 84 -8.69 -37.11 0.12
CA ASP A 84 -10.04 -36.85 -0.40
C ASP A 84 -10.66 -35.61 0.26
N LEU A 85 -10.49 -35.46 1.58
CA LEU A 85 -10.92 -34.27 2.31
C LEU A 85 -10.20 -33.00 1.83
N LEU A 86 -8.90 -33.08 1.57
CA LEU A 86 -8.12 -31.94 1.06
C LEU A 86 -8.51 -31.57 -0.38
N ASN A 87 -8.74 -32.56 -1.23
CA ASN A 87 -9.20 -32.34 -2.60
C ASN A 87 -10.61 -31.72 -2.63
N GLU A 88 -11.51 -32.18 -1.74
CA GLU A 88 -12.84 -31.58 -1.63
C GLU A 88 -12.76 -30.16 -1.06
N ALA A 89 -11.93 -29.94 -0.02
CA ALA A 89 -11.71 -28.60 0.52
C ALA A 89 -11.22 -27.62 -0.55
N ALA A 90 -10.25 -28.03 -1.38
CA ALA A 90 -9.75 -27.24 -2.49
C ALA A 90 -10.86 -26.94 -3.52
N ARG A 91 -11.63 -27.95 -3.92
CA ARG A 91 -12.71 -27.80 -4.90
C ARG A 91 -13.83 -26.89 -4.39
N ASP A 92 -14.23 -27.07 -3.13
CA ASP A 92 -15.24 -26.22 -2.50
C ASP A 92 -14.75 -24.79 -2.38
N PHE A 93 -13.47 -24.59 -2.04
CA PHE A 93 -12.87 -23.27 -1.98
C PHE A 93 -12.86 -22.58 -3.35
N GLU A 94 -12.37 -23.26 -4.39
CA GLU A 94 -12.37 -22.75 -5.77
C GLU A 94 -13.77 -22.41 -6.28
N ALA A 95 -14.79 -23.15 -5.80
CA ALA A 95 -16.18 -22.91 -6.16
C ALA A 95 -16.91 -21.90 -5.25
N GLY A 96 -16.20 -21.24 -4.33
CA GLY A 96 -16.76 -20.23 -3.42
C GLY A 96 -17.65 -20.80 -2.30
N ARG A 97 -17.64 -22.12 -2.07
CA ARG A 97 -18.38 -22.80 -1.00
C ARG A 97 -17.53 -22.87 0.26
N TYR A 98 -17.24 -21.70 0.83
CA TYR A 98 -16.25 -21.58 1.89
C TYR A 98 -16.63 -22.30 3.19
N GLU A 99 -17.91 -22.37 3.54
CA GLU A 99 -18.37 -23.14 4.68
C GLU A 99 -18.08 -24.64 4.51
N ASN A 100 -18.32 -25.20 3.32
CA ASN A 100 -18.02 -26.61 3.05
C ASN A 100 -16.51 -26.86 3.07
N ALA A 101 -15.73 -25.98 2.42
CA ALA A 101 -14.27 -26.05 2.42
C ALA A 101 -13.71 -26.04 3.86
N LEU A 102 -14.29 -25.19 4.72
CA LEU A 102 -13.93 -25.10 6.13
C LEU A 102 -14.23 -26.41 6.88
N GLU A 103 -15.39 -27.03 6.66
CA GLU A 103 -15.71 -28.31 7.30
C GLU A 103 -14.78 -29.44 6.85
N CYS A 104 -14.50 -29.54 5.53
CA CYS A 104 -13.53 -30.49 5.00
C CYS A 104 -12.13 -30.29 5.58
N ALA A 105 -11.67 -29.05 5.68
CA ALA A 105 -10.38 -28.72 6.29
C ALA A 105 -10.34 -28.98 7.80
N ARG A 106 -11.47 -28.79 8.51
CA ARG A 106 -11.61 -29.13 9.94
C ARG A 106 -11.54 -30.64 10.16
N GLU A 107 -12.20 -31.44 9.33
CA GLU A 107 -12.09 -32.90 9.37
C GLU A 107 -10.67 -33.37 9.03
N ALA A 108 -10.08 -32.83 7.97
CA ALA A 108 -8.71 -33.12 7.57
C ALA A 108 -7.71 -32.85 8.72
N SER A 109 -7.84 -31.69 9.39
CA SER A 109 -6.96 -31.33 10.51
C SER A 109 -7.27 -32.09 11.82
N ARG A 110 -8.45 -32.69 11.98
CA ARG A 110 -8.73 -33.62 13.09
C ARG A 110 -8.10 -34.99 12.83
N GLY A 111 -8.20 -35.49 11.60
CA GLY A 111 -7.62 -36.77 11.20
C GLY A 111 -6.09 -36.74 11.17
N ASP A 112 -5.52 -35.61 10.74
CA ASP A 112 -4.08 -35.35 10.80
C ASP A 112 -3.79 -33.92 11.30
N PRO A 113 -3.51 -33.76 12.60
CA PRO A 113 -3.14 -32.47 13.18
C PRO A 113 -1.87 -31.84 12.62
N ALA A 114 -1.00 -32.62 11.96
CA ALA A 114 0.26 -32.18 11.37
C ALA A 114 0.16 -31.88 9.87
N SER A 115 -1.03 -31.94 9.27
CA SER A 115 -1.24 -31.61 7.86
C SER A 115 -1.18 -30.10 7.62
N VAL A 116 -0.10 -29.65 6.96
CA VAL A 116 0.07 -28.24 6.53
C VAL A 116 -1.10 -27.79 5.65
N ALA A 117 -1.46 -28.60 4.66
CA ALA A 117 -2.55 -28.31 3.73
C ALA A 117 -3.92 -28.19 4.43
N ALA A 118 -4.19 -28.99 5.46
CA ALA A 118 -5.44 -28.90 6.20
C ALA A 118 -5.55 -27.55 6.94
N HIS A 119 -4.48 -27.12 7.61
CA HIS A 119 -4.45 -25.81 8.27
C HIS A 119 -4.45 -24.64 7.27
N HIS A 120 -3.82 -24.82 6.10
CA HIS A 120 -3.86 -23.86 4.99
C HIS A 120 -5.28 -23.63 4.48
N PHE A 121 -5.99 -24.68 4.04
CA PHE A 121 -7.37 -24.57 3.55
C PHE A 121 -8.32 -24.07 4.62
N ARG A 122 -8.09 -24.46 5.88
CA ARG A 122 -8.85 -23.91 7.01
C ARG A 122 -8.64 -22.41 7.13
N GLY A 123 -7.40 -21.93 7.07
CA GLY A 123 -7.08 -20.50 7.11
C GLY A 123 -7.68 -19.72 5.94
N ALA A 124 -7.60 -20.27 4.74
CA ALA A 124 -8.17 -19.68 3.53
C ALA A 124 -9.68 -19.55 3.61
N ALA A 125 -10.39 -20.63 3.95
CA ALA A 125 -11.84 -20.61 4.08
C ALA A 125 -12.31 -19.64 5.19
N LEU A 126 -11.62 -19.60 6.34
CA LEU A 126 -11.93 -18.67 7.42
C LEU A 126 -11.73 -17.20 7.01
N ALA A 127 -10.69 -16.91 6.21
CA ALA A 127 -10.44 -15.56 5.72
C ALA A 127 -11.58 -15.08 4.79
N GLU A 128 -12.04 -15.94 3.89
CA GLU A 128 -13.16 -15.63 2.99
C GLU A 128 -14.50 -15.50 3.71
N LEU A 129 -14.68 -16.22 4.83
CA LEU A 129 -15.84 -16.08 5.71
C LEU A 129 -15.75 -14.87 6.67
N GLY A 130 -14.65 -14.11 6.66
CA GLY A 130 -14.45 -12.96 7.54
C GLY A 130 -14.05 -13.31 8.97
N HIS A 131 -13.76 -14.58 9.28
CA HIS A 131 -13.26 -15.04 10.58
C HIS A 131 -11.74 -14.83 10.70
N ILE A 132 -11.33 -13.56 10.67
CA ILE A 132 -9.92 -13.14 10.50
C ILE A 132 -8.98 -13.69 11.58
N ASP A 133 -9.36 -13.61 12.86
CA ASP A 133 -8.50 -14.09 13.95
C ASP A 133 -8.27 -15.61 13.91
N GLU A 134 -9.32 -16.36 13.56
CA GLU A 134 -9.21 -17.80 13.38
C GLU A 134 -8.39 -18.16 12.13
N ALA A 135 -8.52 -17.37 11.06
CA ALA A 135 -7.72 -17.52 9.84
C ALA A 135 -6.22 -17.34 10.14
N ARG A 136 -5.85 -16.26 10.84
CA ARG A 136 -4.46 -16.02 11.30
C ARG A 136 -3.94 -17.16 12.16
N THR A 137 -4.77 -17.68 13.06
CA THR A 137 -4.41 -18.84 13.90
C THR A 137 -4.16 -20.10 13.07
N ALA A 138 -4.99 -20.37 12.08
CA ALA A 138 -4.83 -21.52 11.20
C ALA A 138 -3.56 -21.40 10.33
N TYR A 139 -3.31 -20.22 9.74
CA TYR A 139 -2.06 -19.98 9.01
C TYR A 139 -0.83 -20.08 9.91
N ALA A 140 -0.88 -19.56 11.13
CA ALA A 140 0.23 -19.69 12.09
C ALA A 140 0.52 -21.16 12.43
N ARG A 141 -0.51 -22.02 12.52
CA ARG A 141 -0.32 -23.48 12.68
C ARG A 141 0.31 -24.12 11.45
N ALA A 142 -0.14 -23.78 10.26
CA ALA A 142 0.46 -24.27 9.01
C ALA A 142 1.94 -23.88 8.92
N MET A 143 2.28 -22.62 9.23
CA MET A 143 3.66 -22.11 9.25
C MET A 143 4.51 -22.69 10.39
N ALA A 144 3.91 -23.14 11.49
CA ALA A 144 4.64 -23.84 12.55
C ALA A 144 5.07 -25.26 12.11
N LEU A 145 4.32 -25.86 11.18
CA LEU A 145 4.59 -27.19 10.64
C LEU A 145 5.57 -27.14 9.46
N ASP A 146 5.36 -26.21 8.52
CA ASP A 146 6.34 -25.88 7.48
C ASP A 146 6.47 -24.34 7.36
N PRO A 147 7.54 -23.75 7.93
CA PRO A 147 7.76 -22.30 7.89
C PRO A 147 7.90 -21.71 6.49
N ASP A 148 8.35 -22.49 5.51
CA ASP A 148 8.66 -21.96 4.18
C ASP A 148 7.72 -22.53 3.11
N ASP A 149 6.54 -23.03 3.49
CA ASP A 149 5.52 -23.46 2.53
C ASP A 149 5.02 -22.25 1.72
N PRO A 150 5.23 -22.22 0.40
CA PRO A 150 5.00 -21.02 -0.38
C PRO A 150 3.50 -20.74 -0.62
N GLU A 151 2.63 -21.76 -0.57
CA GLU A 151 1.17 -21.59 -0.70
C GLU A 151 0.57 -20.97 0.56
N VAL A 152 1.01 -21.44 1.74
CA VAL A 152 0.63 -20.86 3.03
C VAL A 152 1.09 -19.41 3.12
N LEU A 153 2.34 -19.13 2.75
CA LEU A 153 2.90 -17.78 2.80
C LEU A 153 2.19 -16.84 1.81
N ARG A 154 1.85 -17.31 0.60
CA ARG A 154 1.06 -16.55 -0.37
C ARG A 154 -0.35 -16.24 0.18
N SER A 155 -1.04 -17.24 0.71
CA SER A 155 -2.37 -17.08 1.32
C SER A 155 -2.38 -16.12 2.52
N ALA A 156 -1.35 -16.17 3.36
CA ALA A 156 -1.22 -15.25 4.48
C ALA A 156 -0.91 -13.83 4.00
N ALA A 157 0.02 -13.67 3.05
CA ALA A 157 0.29 -12.37 2.43
C ALA A 157 -0.97 -11.75 1.82
N ASP A 158 -1.76 -12.55 1.10
CA ASP A 158 -3.04 -12.13 0.52
C ASP A 158 -4.02 -11.60 1.57
N LEU A 159 -4.18 -12.30 2.70
CA LEU A 159 -5.01 -11.84 3.82
C LEU A 159 -4.54 -10.47 4.32
N HIS A 160 -3.23 -10.29 4.52
CA HIS A 160 -2.67 -9.05 5.05
C HIS A 160 -2.79 -7.88 4.05
N VAL A 161 -2.59 -8.13 2.75
CA VAL A 161 -2.72 -7.10 1.71
C VAL A 161 -4.18 -6.73 1.49
N ARG A 162 -5.04 -7.72 1.25
CA ARG A 162 -6.39 -7.48 0.73
C ARG A 162 -7.47 -7.27 1.78
N ARG A 163 -7.26 -7.77 3.01
CA ARG A 163 -8.28 -7.72 4.06
C ARG A 163 -7.90 -6.80 5.21
N LEU A 164 -6.61 -6.66 5.52
CA LEU A 164 -6.15 -5.90 6.67
C LEU A 164 -5.58 -4.54 6.29
N GLY A 165 -4.61 -4.50 5.39
CA GLY A 165 -4.14 -3.27 4.73
C GLY A 165 -3.46 -2.24 5.64
N SER A 166 -3.27 -2.51 6.93
CA SER A 166 -2.49 -1.60 7.78
C SER A 166 -1.02 -1.61 7.38
N ARG A 167 -0.29 -0.53 7.67
CA ARG A 167 1.14 -0.44 7.33
C ARG A 167 1.94 -1.64 7.86
N ASP A 168 1.65 -2.09 9.08
CA ASP A 168 2.30 -3.25 9.69
C ASP A 168 1.90 -4.56 9.00
N ASP A 169 0.64 -4.69 8.58
CA ASP A 169 0.17 -5.85 7.82
C ASP A 169 0.82 -5.92 6.43
N LEU A 170 0.94 -4.79 5.74
CA LEU A 170 1.60 -4.71 4.43
C LEU A 170 3.09 -5.08 4.53
N GLU A 171 3.80 -4.56 5.53
CA GLU A 171 5.20 -4.95 5.79
C GLU A 171 5.33 -6.43 6.16
N LEU A 172 4.39 -6.97 6.93
CA LEU A 172 4.35 -8.40 7.25
C LEU A 172 4.07 -9.26 6.00
N ALA A 173 3.17 -8.82 5.11
CA ALA A 173 2.92 -9.48 3.84
C ALA A 173 4.18 -9.55 2.97
N LEU A 174 4.95 -8.45 2.90
CA LEU A 174 6.24 -8.43 2.20
C LEU A 174 7.24 -9.42 2.78
N GLN A 175 7.25 -9.63 4.11
CA GLN A 175 8.07 -10.66 4.74
C GLN A 175 7.64 -12.08 4.35
N TYR A 176 6.33 -12.35 4.28
CA TYR A 176 5.82 -13.64 3.81
C TYR A 176 6.16 -13.89 2.34
N VAL A 177 5.97 -12.90 1.47
CA VAL A 177 6.36 -12.99 0.05
C VAL A 177 7.85 -13.31 -0.08
N LYS A 178 8.71 -12.59 0.64
CA LYS A 178 10.16 -12.79 0.63
C LYS A 178 10.55 -14.23 1.02
N ARG A 179 9.84 -14.83 1.98
CA ARG A 179 10.07 -16.21 2.43
C ARG A 179 9.56 -17.25 1.43
N GLY A 180 8.43 -16.99 0.76
CA GLY A 180 7.82 -17.95 -0.16
C GLY A 180 8.54 -18.03 -1.52
N LEU A 181 9.07 -16.91 -2.01
CA LEU A 181 9.69 -16.80 -3.34
C LEU A 181 10.79 -17.86 -3.62
N PRO A 182 11.77 -18.13 -2.72
CA PRO A 182 12.81 -19.12 -2.99
C PRO A 182 12.29 -20.52 -3.30
N ARG A 183 11.26 -20.99 -2.58
CA ARG A 183 10.67 -22.31 -2.80
C ARG A 183 9.78 -22.34 -4.05
N ALA A 184 8.98 -21.30 -4.29
CA ALA A 184 8.23 -21.16 -5.53
C ALA A 184 9.16 -21.18 -6.76
N GLN A 185 10.30 -20.46 -6.69
CA GLN A 185 11.32 -20.43 -7.73
C GLN A 185 11.97 -21.80 -7.95
N LYS A 186 12.32 -22.50 -6.87
CA LYS A 186 12.91 -23.85 -6.94
C LYS A 186 11.91 -24.86 -7.54
N GLY A 187 10.64 -24.75 -7.17
CA GLY A 187 9.54 -25.53 -7.74
C GLY A 187 9.22 -25.19 -9.19
N ARG A 188 9.70 -24.03 -9.68
CA ARG A 188 9.37 -23.47 -11.00
C ARG A 188 7.87 -23.27 -11.18
N ASP A 189 7.18 -22.96 -10.08
CA ASP A 189 5.75 -22.70 -10.09
C ASP A 189 5.50 -21.27 -10.58
N ARG A 190 5.25 -21.14 -11.88
CA ARG A 190 5.02 -19.84 -12.53
C ARG A 190 3.77 -19.15 -12.00
N SER A 191 2.74 -19.91 -11.63
CA SER A 191 1.49 -19.35 -11.12
C SER A 191 1.72 -18.73 -9.74
N LEU A 192 2.38 -19.48 -8.86
CA LEU A 192 2.70 -19.02 -7.52
C LEU A 192 3.70 -17.85 -7.53
N LEU A 193 4.70 -17.88 -8.42
CA LEU A 193 5.63 -16.76 -8.60
C LEU A 193 4.91 -15.48 -9.06
N LYS A 194 3.94 -15.61 -9.97
CA LYS A 194 3.10 -14.49 -10.39
C LYS A 194 2.34 -13.91 -9.22
N GLU A 195 1.61 -14.74 -8.47
CA GLU A 195 0.79 -14.31 -7.33
C GLU A 195 1.63 -13.63 -6.25
N LEU A 196 2.78 -14.20 -5.90
CA LEU A 196 3.68 -13.62 -4.90
C LEU A 196 4.21 -12.24 -5.33
N HIS A 197 4.57 -12.07 -6.61
CA HIS A 197 5.01 -10.76 -7.12
C HIS A 197 3.86 -9.75 -7.26
N LEU A 198 2.64 -10.22 -7.56
CA LEU A 198 1.46 -9.37 -7.58
C LEU A 198 1.17 -8.82 -6.18
N LEU A 199 1.10 -9.68 -5.16
CA LEU A 199 0.92 -9.27 -3.77
C LEU A 199 2.04 -8.34 -3.30
N GLN A 200 3.27 -8.59 -3.76
CA GLN A 200 4.39 -7.69 -3.50
C GLN A 200 4.16 -6.29 -4.08
N ALA A 201 3.69 -6.21 -5.33
CA ALA A 201 3.43 -4.94 -5.99
C ALA A 201 2.33 -4.15 -5.29
N MET A 202 1.20 -4.80 -5.00
CA MET A 202 0.07 -4.22 -4.27
C MET A 202 0.53 -3.62 -2.94
N ALA A 203 1.24 -4.41 -2.12
CA ALA A 203 1.71 -3.95 -0.82
C ALA A 203 2.70 -2.78 -0.93
N LEU A 204 3.56 -2.77 -1.95
CA LEU A 204 4.54 -1.70 -2.15
C LEU A 204 3.89 -0.41 -2.65
N ASP A 205 2.88 -0.48 -3.50
CA ASP A 205 2.12 0.71 -3.91
C ASP A 205 1.37 1.31 -2.72
N ASP A 206 0.66 0.49 -1.93
CA ASP A 206 -0.05 0.96 -0.73
C ASP A 206 0.91 1.50 0.37
N LEU A 207 2.16 1.04 0.39
CA LEU A 207 3.22 1.57 1.28
C LEU A 207 3.90 2.84 0.75
N GLY A 208 3.53 3.32 -0.45
CA GLY A 208 4.18 4.49 -1.07
C GLY A 208 5.61 4.21 -1.56
N ARG A 209 5.89 2.97 -2.00
CA ARG A 209 7.18 2.54 -2.56
C ARG A 209 7.06 2.18 -4.05
N PRO A 210 6.65 3.13 -4.91
CA PRO A 210 6.19 2.82 -6.26
C PRO A 210 7.31 2.36 -7.21
N GLY A 211 8.58 2.70 -6.92
CA GLY A 211 9.73 2.17 -7.68
C GLY A 211 9.90 0.65 -7.52
N ASP A 212 9.76 0.17 -6.28
CA ASP A 212 9.81 -1.26 -5.98
C ASP A 212 8.54 -1.95 -6.49
N ALA A 213 7.38 -1.30 -6.35
CA ALA A 213 6.09 -1.82 -6.83
C ALA A 213 6.09 -2.03 -8.34
N LEU A 214 6.58 -1.05 -9.11
CA LEU A 214 6.76 -1.16 -10.56
C LEU A 214 7.63 -2.37 -10.94
N THR A 215 8.69 -2.62 -10.17
CA THR A 215 9.57 -3.77 -10.39
C THR A 215 8.85 -5.09 -10.11
N ALA A 216 8.09 -5.17 -9.02
CA ALA A 216 7.32 -6.34 -8.65
C ALA A 216 6.18 -6.64 -9.65
N ALA A 217 5.40 -5.62 -10.04
CA ALA A 217 4.34 -5.76 -11.04
C ALA A 217 4.90 -6.21 -12.39
N SER A 218 6.05 -5.68 -12.81
CA SER A 218 6.73 -6.11 -14.03
C SER A 218 7.14 -7.58 -13.97
N LYS A 219 7.66 -8.06 -12.84
CA LYS A 219 7.97 -9.49 -12.65
C LYS A 219 6.72 -10.37 -12.70
N ALA A 220 5.61 -9.96 -12.08
CA ALA A 220 4.36 -10.71 -12.19
C ALA A 220 3.92 -10.87 -13.67
N LEU A 221 4.08 -9.81 -14.47
CA LEU A 221 3.79 -9.82 -15.90
C LEU A 221 4.78 -10.63 -16.76
N GLU A 222 6.00 -10.90 -16.29
CA GLU A 222 6.90 -11.87 -16.96
C GLU A 222 6.37 -13.31 -16.84
N TYR A 223 5.63 -13.61 -15.77
CA TYR A 223 5.00 -14.91 -15.57
C TYR A 223 3.67 -15.02 -16.32
N GLU A 224 2.81 -14.00 -16.20
CA GLU A 224 1.48 -13.91 -16.82
C GLU A 224 1.27 -12.51 -17.47
N PRO A 225 1.61 -12.32 -18.76
CA PRO A 225 1.62 -10.99 -19.39
C PRO A 225 0.25 -10.30 -19.50
N LYS A 226 -0.83 -11.06 -19.39
CA LYS A 226 -2.22 -10.57 -19.48
C LYS A 226 -2.91 -10.48 -18.12
N ASP A 227 -2.18 -10.69 -17.03
CA ASP A 227 -2.76 -10.57 -15.69
C ASP A 227 -3.28 -9.14 -15.50
N ARG A 228 -4.60 -9.04 -15.32
CA ARG A 228 -5.30 -7.76 -15.25
C ARG A 228 -4.82 -6.94 -14.06
N GLU A 229 -4.61 -7.58 -12.92
CA GLU A 229 -4.27 -6.93 -11.68
C GLU A 229 -2.82 -6.45 -11.67
N ALA A 230 -1.88 -7.25 -12.16
CA ALA A 230 -0.49 -6.84 -12.29
C ALA A 230 -0.33 -5.67 -13.28
N ARG A 231 -1.15 -5.61 -14.35
CA ARG A 231 -1.18 -4.43 -15.25
C ARG A 231 -1.75 -3.20 -14.56
N ARG A 232 -2.77 -3.38 -13.71
CA ARG A 232 -3.34 -2.31 -12.89
C ARG A 232 -2.26 -1.74 -11.97
N GLU A 233 -1.61 -2.58 -11.15
CA GLU A 233 -0.54 -2.14 -10.23
C GLU A 233 0.62 -1.47 -10.95
N LYS A 234 1.05 -2.03 -12.09
CA LYS A 234 2.07 -1.35 -12.91
C LYS A 234 1.65 0.06 -13.32
N GLY A 235 0.39 0.25 -13.72
CA GLY A 235 -0.16 1.55 -14.08
C GLY A 235 -0.22 2.52 -12.90
N VAL A 236 -0.60 2.02 -11.70
CA VAL A 236 -0.58 2.78 -10.44
C VAL A 236 0.83 3.21 -10.08
N ALA A 237 1.77 2.28 -10.02
CA ALA A 237 3.17 2.57 -9.73
C ALA A 237 3.76 3.60 -10.70
N LEU A 238 3.43 3.53 -12.00
CA LEU A 238 3.85 4.53 -12.99
C LEU A 238 3.23 5.91 -12.72
N PHE A 239 1.97 5.97 -12.30
CA PHE A 239 1.31 7.21 -11.93
C PHE A 239 1.96 7.84 -10.70
N GLU A 240 2.18 7.06 -9.63
CA GLU A 240 2.85 7.52 -8.41
C GLU A 240 4.29 7.98 -8.66
N LEU A 241 4.99 7.36 -9.62
CA LEU A 241 6.31 7.82 -10.09
C LEU A 241 6.25 9.07 -10.99
N CYS A 242 5.08 9.71 -11.14
CA CYS A 242 4.85 10.83 -12.05
C CYS A 242 5.15 10.54 -13.53
N ARG A 243 5.18 9.26 -13.94
CA ARG A 243 5.41 8.82 -15.33
C ARG A 243 4.09 8.75 -16.09
N PHE A 244 3.37 9.88 -16.13
CA PHE A 244 1.98 9.95 -16.57
C PHE A 244 1.73 9.41 -17.98
N ASP A 245 2.64 9.64 -18.94
CA ASP A 245 2.50 9.12 -20.30
C ASP A 245 2.54 7.58 -20.36
N GLN A 246 3.44 6.98 -19.57
CA GLN A 246 3.56 5.53 -19.48
C GLN A 246 2.36 4.93 -18.76
N ALA A 247 1.93 5.56 -17.66
CA ALA A 247 0.73 5.16 -16.92
C ALA A 247 -0.50 5.21 -17.83
N LYS A 248 -0.70 6.33 -18.55
CA LYS A 248 -1.81 6.49 -19.51
C LYS A 248 -1.81 5.39 -20.55
N ALA A 249 -0.66 5.08 -21.14
CA ALA A 249 -0.58 4.06 -22.17
C ALA A 249 -0.93 2.65 -21.66
N GLU A 250 -0.44 2.27 -20.48
CA GLU A 250 -0.73 0.96 -19.87
C GLU A 250 -2.21 0.85 -19.46
N LEU A 251 -2.71 1.86 -18.72
CA LEU A 251 -4.07 1.88 -18.20
C LEU A 251 -5.13 2.01 -19.30
N SER A 252 -4.86 2.78 -20.37
CA SER A 252 -5.79 2.89 -21.51
C SER A 252 -6.01 1.54 -22.18
N ARG A 253 -4.94 0.75 -22.34
CA ARG A 253 -5.04 -0.60 -22.92
C ARG A 253 -5.81 -1.52 -21.98
N LEU A 254 -5.51 -1.48 -20.68
CA LEU A 254 -6.20 -2.28 -19.67
C LEU A 254 -7.71 -2.00 -19.63
N ALA A 255 -8.09 -0.72 -19.59
CA ALA A 255 -9.49 -0.28 -19.58
C ALA A 255 -10.23 -0.74 -20.85
N ALA A 256 -9.59 -0.62 -22.03
CA ALA A 256 -10.17 -1.07 -23.29
C ALA A 256 -10.38 -2.59 -23.38
N GLU A 257 -9.50 -3.38 -22.77
CA GLU A 257 -9.55 -4.85 -22.83
C GLU A 257 -10.49 -5.46 -21.79
N THR A 258 -10.59 -4.86 -20.60
CA THR A 258 -11.19 -5.52 -19.42
C THR A 258 -12.27 -4.72 -18.71
N SER A 259 -12.52 -3.46 -19.11
CA SER A 259 -13.43 -2.55 -18.39
C SER A 259 -13.07 -2.46 -16.90
N ASP A 260 -11.78 -2.25 -16.59
CA ASP A 260 -11.27 -2.15 -15.22
C ASP A 260 -11.57 -0.78 -14.60
N ALA A 261 -12.26 -0.76 -13.45
CA ALA A 261 -12.74 0.46 -12.80
C ALA A 261 -11.60 1.36 -12.30
N TRP A 262 -10.55 0.75 -11.76
CA TRP A 262 -9.38 1.47 -11.26
C TRP A 262 -8.56 2.06 -12.41
N ALA A 263 -8.42 1.32 -13.52
CA ALA A 263 -7.79 1.87 -14.71
C ALA A 263 -8.52 3.12 -15.22
N GLU A 264 -9.86 3.08 -15.29
CA GLU A 264 -10.68 4.25 -15.62
C GLU A 264 -10.47 5.39 -14.61
N HIS A 265 -10.39 5.11 -13.30
CA HIS A 265 -10.14 6.14 -12.30
C HIS A 265 -8.81 6.87 -12.50
N TYR A 266 -7.71 6.12 -12.64
CA TYR A 266 -6.38 6.72 -12.84
C TYR A 266 -6.27 7.44 -14.19
N LEU A 267 -6.96 6.98 -15.24
CA LEU A 267 -7.07 7.73 -16.50
C LEU A 267 -7.79 9.07 -16.31
N GLY A 268 -8.80 9.12 -15.43
CA GLY A 268 -9.45 10.35 -15.02
C GLY A 268 -8.47 11.33 -14.36
N LEU A 269 -7.69 10.87 -13.37
CA LEU A 269 -6.67 11.68 -12.70
C LEU A 269 -5.61 12.21 -13.69
N ILE A 270 -5.18 11.38 -14.64
CA ILE A 270 -4.23 11.79 -15.68
C ILE A 270 -4.85 12.84 -16.61
N ALA A 271 -6.13 12.69 -16.98
CA ALA A 271 -6.83 13.64 -17.83
C ALA A 271 -7.03 15.00 -17.13
N GLU A 272 -7.37 15.02 -15.82
CA GLU A 272 -7.43 16.25 -15.03
C GLU A 272 -6.10 16.99 -15.04
N ARG A 273 -5.00 16.26 -14.87
CA ARG A 273 -3.65 16.82 -14.91
C ARG A 273 -3.29 17.38 -16.28
N ALA A 274 -3.82 16.78 -17.35
CA ALA A 274 -3.71 17.29 -18.71
C ALA A 274 -4.69 18.45 -19.02
N GLN A 275 -5.46 18.91 -18.02
CA GLN A 275 -6.51 19.94 -18.16
C GLN A 275 -7.62 19.56 -19.15
N ASP A 276 -7.83 18.27 -19.38
CA ASP A 276 -8.94 17.73 -20.17
C ASP A 276 -10.08 17.31 -19.25
N ASP A 277 -10.81 18.32 -18.75
CA ASP A 277 -11.91 18.11 -17.79
C ASP A 277 -13.05 17.26 -18.38
N VAL A 278 -13.22 17.27 -19.72
CA VAL A 278 -14.23 16.45 -20.40
C VAL A 278 -13.83 14.98 -20.36
N ALA A 279 -12.59 14.66 -20.75
CA ALA A 279 -12.10 13.29 -20.67
C ALA A 279 -12.07 12.79 -19.22
N ALA A 280 -11.63 13.63 -18.27
CA ALA A 280 -11.62 13.29 -16.85
C ALA A 280 -13.01 12.90 -16.35
N ALA A 281 -14.03 13.72 -16.61
CA ALA A 281 -15.41 13.43 -16.21
C ALA A 281 -15.94 12.13 -16.81
N VAL A 282 -15.61 11.84 -18.07
CA VAL A 282 -15.98 10.56 -18.73
C VAL A 282 -15.35 9.37 -18.03
N HIS A 283 -14.05 9.45 -17.73
CA HIS A 283 -13.30 8.38 -17.06
C HIS A 283 -13.79 8.14 -15.64
N PHE A 284 -14.00 9.18 -14.83
CA PHE A 284 -14.57 9.02 -13.48
C PHE A 284 -15.99 8.46 -13.49
N ALA A 285 -16.83 8.88 -14.43
CA ALA A 285 -18.18 8.33 -14.56
C ALA A 285 -18.16 6.84 -14.92
N ARG A 286 -17.19 6.38 -15.72
CA ARG A 286 -17.00 4.95 -16.02
C ARG A 286 -16.50 4.19 -14.80
N ALA A 287 -15.52 4.72 -14.07
CA ALA A 287 -15.02 4.13 -12.84
C ALA A 287 -16.16 3.92 -11.83
N HIS A 288 -16.96 4.96 -11.56
CA HIS A 288 -18.15 4.88 -10.70
C HIS A 288 -19.19 3.88 -11.21
N LYS A 289 -19.43 3.82 -12.53
CA LYS A 289 -20.38 2.86 -13.11
C LYS A 289 -19.92 1.41 -12.92
N LEU A 290 -18.61 1.15 -13.01
CA LEU A 290 -18.04 -0.19 -12.90
C LEU A 290 -17.94 -0.65 -11.44
N ASP A 291 -17.61 0.26 -10.54
CA ASP A 291 -17.56 0.00 -9.10
C ASP A 291 -18.06 1.22 -8.30
N PRO A 292 -19.38 1.29 -8.03
CA PRO A 292 -19.98 2.42 -7.32
C PRO A 292 -19.54 2.57 -5.87
N GLU A 293 -19.16 1.47 -5.23
CA GLU A 293 -18.75 1.46 -3.83
C GLU A 293 -17.30 1.91 -3.68
N ALA A 294 -16.40 1.46 -4.57
CA ALA A 294 -15.01 1.94 -4.56
C ALA A 294 -14.91 3.41 -5.01
N PHE A 295 -15.72 3.83 -5.98
CA PHE A 295 -15.65 5.18 -6.56
C PHE A 295 -16.92 5.98 -6.29
N LYS A 296 -17.20 6.26 -5.02
CA LYS A 296 -18.32 7.12 -4.63
C LYS A 296 -18.13 8.54 -5.18
N PRO A 297 -19.22 9.25 -5.52
CA PRO A 297 -19.14 10.67 -5.86
C PRO A 297 -18.41 11.45 -4.77
N THR A 298 -17.56 12.37 -5.19
CA THR A 298 -16.75 13.21 -4.31
C THR A 298 -17.37 14.60 -4.17
N ALA A 299 -16.90 15.36 -3.18
CA ALA A 299 -17.32 16.73 -2.95
C ALA A 299 -17.08 17.57 -4.21
N GLN A 300 -18.09 18.35 -4.60
CA GLN A 300 -18.00 19.27 -5.73
C GLN A 300 -17.61 20.64 -5.20
N ALA A 301 -16.35 21.02 -5.40
CA ALA A 301 -15.86 22.31 -4.92
C ALA A 301 -15.36 23.18 -6.09
N PRO A 302 -16.26 23.83 -6.86
CA PRO A 302 -15.87 24.87 -7.80
C PRO A 302 -14.97 25.91 -7.12
N HIS A 303 -14.08 26.53 -7.88
CA HIS A 303 -13.01 27.39 -7.35
C HIS A 303 -13.49 28.40 -6.29
N GLY A 304 -14.57 29.15 -6.56
CA GLY A 304 -15.11 30.14 -5.63
C GLY A 304 -15.71 29.55 -4.34
N LEU A 305 -16.33 28.37 -4.40
CA LEU A 305 -16.84 27.69 -3.21
C LEU A 305 -15.68 27.19 -2.35
N PHE A 306 -14.68 26.58 -2.98
CA PHE A 306 -13.50 26.09 -2.28
C PHE A 306 -12.73 27.22 -1.58
N GLN A 307 -12.53 28.36 -2.26
CA GLN A 307 -11.92 29.55 -1.66
C GLN A 307 -12.69 30.04 -0.43
N LYS A 308 -14.03 30.04 -0.49
CA LYS A 308 -14.88 30.39 0.65
C LYS A 308 -14.70 29.43 1.82
N ILE A 309 -14.67 28.12 1.55
CA ILE A 309 -14.42 27.09 2.57
C ILE A 309 -13.05 27.32 3.23
N VAL A 310 -11.99 27.49 2.45
CA VAL A 310 -10.64 27.74 2.96
C VAL A 310 -10.62 28.99 3.83
N GLN A 311 -11.21 30.10 3.39
CA GLN A 311 -11.28 31.33 4.16
C GLN A 311 -12.00 31.15 5.51
N GLU A 312 -13.14 30.47 5.51
CA GLU A 312 -13.89 30.19 6.74
C GLU A 312 -13.13 29.28 7.70
N GLU A 313 -12.37 28.30 7.20
CA GLU A 313 -11.53 27.44 8.05
C GLU A 313 -10.32 28.20 8.60
N LEU A 314 -9.66 29.04 7.79
CA LEU A 314 -8.59 29.94 8.24
C LEU A 314 -9.05 30.85 9.38
N GLU A 315 -10.28 31.38 9.31
CA GLU A 315 -10.88 32.20 10.36
C GLU A 315 -11.14 31.44 11.67
N LYS A 316 -11.36 30.12 11.61
CA LYS A 316 -11.56 29.27 12.79
C LYS A 316 -10.26 28.78 13.42
N LEU A 317 -9.12 28.92 12.73
CA LEU A 317 -7.84 28.43 13.23
C LEU A 317 -7.42 29.07 14.57
N PRO A 318 -6.74 28.31 15.45
CA PRO A 318 -6.18 28.85 16.69
C PRO A 318 -5.22 30.02 16.43
N PRO A 319 -5.10 31.01 17.34
CA PRO A 319 -4.20 32.15 17.16
C PRO A 319 -2.74 31.77 16.92
N SER A 320 -2.25 30.69 17.54
CA SER A 320 -0.89 30.17 17.34
C SER A 320 -0.65 29.72 15.90
N ILE A 321 -1.63 29.05 15.29
CA ILE A 321 -1.56 28.55 13.91
C ILE A 321 -1.67 29.72 12.92
N LYS A 322 -2.57 30.68 13.17
CA LYS A 322 -2.67 31.92 12.38
C LYS A 322 -1.36 32.72 12.38
N ALA A 323 -0.69 32.79 13.53
CA ALA A 323 0.62 33.44 13.64
C ALA A 323 1.71 32.68 12.85
N GLY A 324 1.61 31.36 12.75
CA GLY A 324 2.42 30.55 11.83
C GLY A 324 2.16 30.91 10.38
N LEU A 325 0.91 30.83 9.92
CA LEU A 325 0.52 31.16 8.54
C LEU A 325 0.93 32.57 8.11
N ALA A 326 0.87 33.55 9.02
CA ALA A 326 1.32 34.92 8.74
C ALA A 326 2.81 35.04 8.38
N LYS A 327 3.62 33.98 8.58
CA LYS A 327 5.03 33.90 8.19
C LYS A 327 5.24 33.30 6.79
N ALA A 328 4.25 32.60 6.23
CA ALA A 328 4.34 31.91 4.95
C ALA A 328 3.44 32.56 3.87
N ASN A 329 3.83 32.49 2.61
CA ASN A 329 2.89 32.68 1.51
C ASN A 329 1.85 31.55 1.56
N PHE A 330 0.59 31.86 1.27
CA PHE A 330 -0.47 30.87 1.25
C PHE A 330 -1.12 30.86 -0.13
N GLU A 331 -1.14 29.69 -0.76
CA GLU A 331 -1.61 29.51 -2.12
C GLU A 331 -2.58 28.34 -2.21
N VAL A 332 -3.57 28.49 -3.10
CA VAL A 332 -4.51 27.43 -3.43
C VAL A 332 -4.40 27.20 -4.93
N THR A 333 -4.05 25.97 -5.32
CA THR A 333 -3.98 25.55 -6.72
C THR A 333 -4.88 24.34 -6.93
N ASP A 334 -5.15 23.99 -8.20
CA ASP A 334 -5.97 22.83 -8.50
C ASP A 334 -5.26 21.51 -8.18
N LEU A 335 -4.00 21.40 -8.57
CA LEU A 335 -3.16 20.20 -8.47
C LEU A 335 -1.71 20.60 -8.15
N PRO A 336 -0.90 19.68 -7.60
CA PRO A 336 0.54 19.89 -7.41
C PRO A 336 1.26 20.06 -8.74
N ASP A 337 2.29 20.89 -8.77
CA ASP A 337 3.18 21.01 -9.93
C ASP A 337 4.07 19.76 -10.04
N VAL A 338 4.40 19.32 -11.26
CA VAL A 338 5.24 18.12 -11.45
C VAL A 338 6.63 18.35 -10.87
N GLY A 339 7.18 19.55 -10.99
CA GLY A 339 8.48 19.91 -10.44
C GLY A 339 8.55 19.77 -8.93
N ASP A 340 7.48 20.10 -8.21
CA ASP A 340 7.39 19.87 -6.77
C ASP A 340 7.36 18.37 -6.45
N LEU A 341 6.56 17.60 -7.20
CA LEU A 341 6.41 16.16 -6.95
C LEU A 341 7.75 15.42 -7.13
N VAL A 342 8.50 15.75 -8.17
CA VAL A 342 9.78 15.09 -8.50
C VAL A 342 10.99 15.73 -7.85
N ALA A 343 10.80 16.70 -6.95
CA ALA A 343 11.89 17.33 -6.20
C ALA A 343 12.53 16.39 -5.16
N THR A 344 11.86 15.27 -4.86
CA THR A 344 12.30 14.23 -3.91
C THR A 344 12.46 12.88 -4.61
N ASP A 345 13.23 11.97 -4.00
CA ASP A 345 13.38 10.59 -4.46
C ASP A 345 13.12 9.61 -3.29
N PRO A 346 12.06 8.78 -3.36
CA PRO A 346 11.05 8.71 -4.42
C PRO A 346 10.23 10.03 -4.53
N PRO A 347 9.59 10.29 -5.69
CA PRO A 347 8.74 11.47 -5.85
C PRO A 347 7.56 11.46 -4.86
N LEU A 348 7.06 12.65 -4.52
CA LEU A 348 5.82 12.79 -3.76
C LEU A 348 4.66 12.24 -4.60
N SER A 349 3.68 11.62 -3.92
CA SER A 349 2.47 11.15 -4.57
C SER A 349 1.75 12.31 -5.28
N PRO A 350 1.27 12.14 -6.53
CA PRO A 350 0.39 13.12 -7.16
C PRO A 350 -0.90 13.39 -6.37
N GLY A 351 -1.23 12.54 -5.41
CA GLY A 351 -2.39 12.63 -4.53
C GLY A 351 -2.23 13.48 -3.27
N ILE A 352 -1.06 14.08 -2.99
CA ILE A 352 -0.85 14.93 -1.81
C ILE A 352 -1.91 16.04 -1.69
N LEU A 353 -2.38 16.33 -0.48
CA LEU A 353 -3.46 17.29 -0.24
C LEU A 353 -2.95 18.74 -0.09
N GLY A 354 -1.73 18.89 0.41
CA GLY A 354 -1.04 20.15 0.56
C GLY A 354 0.47 19.96 0.49
N LEU A 355 1.18 21.08 0.44
CA LEU A 355 2.64 21.10 0.43
C LEU A 355 3.19 22.33 1.15
N PHE A 356 4.05 22.09 2.13
CA PHE A 356 4.96 23.07 2.68
C PHE A 356 6.24 23.13 1.85
N ARG A 357 6.47 24.27 1.19
CA ARG A 357 7.69 24.58 0.46
C ARG A 357 8.58 25.54 1.29
N PRO A 358 9.78 25.13 1.72
CA PRO A 358 10.68 26.04 2.41
C PRO A 358 11.14 27.18 1.49
N ALA A 359 11.50 28.32 2.08
CA ALA A 359 12.17 29.37 1.33
C ALA A 359 13.53 28.85 0.82
N ALA A 360 13.86 29.08 -0.45
CA ALA A 360 15.11 28.58 -1.00
C ALA A 360 16.31 29.16 -0.22
N GLU A 361 17.33 28.35 0.04
CA GLU A 361 18.51 28.76 0.82
C GLU A 361 19.25 29.96 0.21
N THR A 362 19.19 30.10 -1.11
CA THR A 362 19.79 31.20 -1.88
C THR A 362 18.88 32.40 -2.04
N ALA A 363 17.68 32.38 -1.45
CA ALA A 363 16.70 33.45 -1.60
C ALA A 363 17.06 34.68 -0.75
N SER A 364 16.42 35.81 -1.06
CA SER A 364 16.49 37.03 -0.25
C SER A 364 16.14 36.72 1.21
N PRO A 365 16.71 37.44 2.20
CA PRO A 365 16.30 37.35 3.60
C PRO A 365 14.79 37.61 3.83
N GLU A 366 14.12 38.26 2.86
CA GLU A 366 12.68 38.52 2.87
C GLU A 366 11.85 37.37 2.27
N ALA A 367 12.49 36.35 1.70
CA ALA A 367 11.79 35.24 1.08
C ALA A 367 11.06 34.42 2.15
N ARG A 368 9.76 34.25 1.92
CA ARG A 368 8.88 33.49 2.82
C ARG A 368 8.69 32.08 2.27
N PRO A 369 8.60 31.06 3.15
CA PRO A 369 8.15 29.75 2.73
C PRO A 369 6.71 29.82 2.19
N THR A 370 6.29 28.81 1.43
CA THR A 370 4.93 28.74 0.86
C THR A 370 4.19 27.52 1.42
N ILE A 371 2.92 27.70 1.77
CA ILE A 371 1.97 26.61 2.04
C ILE A 371 0.99 26.56 0.88
N LEU A 372 0.87 25.39 0.26
CA LEU A 372 -0.04 25.11 -0.85
C LEU A 372 -1.15 24.16 -0.41
N LEU A 373 -2.38 24.42 -0.85
CA LEU A 373 -3.48 23.45 -0.81
C LEU A 373 -3.92 23.08 -2.22
N TYR A 374 -4.19 21.80 -2.45
CA TYR A 374 -4.57 21.27 -3.77
C TYR A 374 -6.07 20.97 -3.83
N ARG A 375 -6.84 21.91 -4.40
CA ARG A 375 -8.31 21.89 -4.44
C ARG A 375 -8.87 20.57 -4.96
N ARG A 376 -8.39 20.06 -6.11
CA ARG A 376 -8.96 18.85 -6.70
C ARG A 376 -8.67 17.63 -5.84
N ASN A 377 -7.46 17.55 -5.26
CA ASN A 377 -7.08 16.45 -4.36
C ASN A 377 -7.90 16.46 -3.07
N LEU A 378 -8.04 17.63 -2.43
CA LEU A 378 -8.88 17.81 -1.25
C LEU A 378 -10.36 17.53 -1.52
N SER A 379 -10.87 17.94 -2.68
CA SER A 379 -12.26 17.68 -3.09
C SER A 379 -12.54 16.18 -3.27
N ARG A 380 -11.54 15.42 -3.76
CA ARG A 380 -11.66 13.97 -3.93
C ARG A 380 -11.49 13.19 -2.63
N ALA A 381 -10.79 13.74 -1.64
CA ALA A 381 -10.65 13.14 -0.31
C ALA A 381 -11.92 13.24 0.53
N ALA A 382 -12.95 13.96 0.05
CA ALA A 382 -14.21 14.18 0.74
C ALA A 382 -15.40 13.78 -0.13
N HIS A 383 -16.50 13.35 0.49
CA HIS A 383 -17.76 13.02 -0.17
C HIS A 383 -18.84 14.10 0.01
N ASN A 384 -18.63 15.04 0.92
CA ASN A 384 -19.55 16.15 1.22
C ASN A 384 -18.79 17.38 1.73
N ASP A 385 -19.50 18.51 1.84
CA ASP A 385 -18.92 19.79 2.26
C ASP A 385 -18.34 19.75 3.68
N ASP A 386 -18.94 18.98 4.59
CA ASP A 386 -18.46 18.88 5.98
C ASP A 386 -17.16 18.08 6.07
N GLU A 387 -17.02 17.01 5.29
CA GLU A 387 -15.76 16.28 5.12
C GLU A 387 -14.71 17.18 4.47
N LEU A 388 -15.07 17.90 3.41
CA LEU A 388 -14.14 18.79 2.72
C LEU A 388 -13.57 19.86 3.65
N ARG A 389 -14.41 20.44 4.51
CA ARG A 389 -13.98 21.39 5.54
C ARG A 389 -12.98 20.77 6.52
N ARG A 390 -13.23 19.52 6.94
CA ARG A 390 -12.30 18.79 7.82
C ARG A 390 -10.97 18.54 7.11
N GLU A 391 -10.99 18.02 5.89
CA GLU A 391 -9.77 17.78 5.10
C GLU A 391 -8.94 19.06 4.89
N VAL A 392 -9.59 20.18 4.55
CA VAL A 392 -8.93 21.48 4.42
C VAL A 392 -8.28 21.91 5.74
N ARG A 393 -9.02 21.82 6.85
CA ARG A 393 -8.52 22.23 8.15
C ARG A 393 -7.35 21.35 8.62
N ASP A 394 -7.49 20.04 8.49
CA ASP A 394 -6.50 19.09 8.98
C ASP A 394 -5.21 19.20 8.13
N THR A 395 -5.34 19.39 6.81
CA THR A 395 -4.21 19.68 5.91
C THR A 395 -3.52 21.00 6.29
N LEU A 396 -4.28 22.08 6.53
CA LEU A 396 -3.71 23.36 6.99
C LEU A 396 -2.90 23.21 8.28
N MET A 397 -3.45 22.47 9.25
CA MET A 397 -2.79 22.23 10.53
C MET A 397 -1.50 21.43 10.36
N HIS A 398 -1.51 20.45 9.45
CA HIS A 398 -0.35 19.64 9.09
C HIS A 398 0.77 20.51 8.48
N GLU A 399 0.47 21.28 7.43
CA GLU A 399 1.48 22.11 6.75
C GLU A 399 2.03 23.23 7.64
N VAL A 400 1.21 23.77 8.55
CA VAL A 400 1.69 24.75 9.54
C VAL A 400 2.59 24.10 10.60
N GLY A 401 2.39 22.82 10.92
CA GLY A 401 3.32 22.10 11.79
C GLY A 401 4.70 21.96 11.14
N HIS A 402 4.78 21.60 9.85
CA HIS A 402 6.04 21.61 9.12
C HIS A 402 6.71 22.98 9.10
N LEU A 403 5.93 24.05 8.91
CA LEU A 403 6.45 25.43 9.02
C LEU A 403 7.04 25.72 10.41
N ASN A 404 6.53 25.09 11.46
CA ASN A 404 7.04 25.21 12.82
C ASN A 404 8.19 24.23 13.14
N GLY A 405 8.63 23.43 12.16
CA GLY A 405 9.71 22.46 12.30
C GLY A 405 9.29 21.10 12.86
N GLU A 406 7.98 20.78 12.83
CA GLU A 406 7.48 19.47 13.22
C GLU A 406 7.69 18.45 12.08
N ASP A 407 8.08 17.23 12.45
CA ASP A 407 8.15 16.09 11.53
C ASP A 407 6.80 15.33 11.46
N ASP A 408 6.68 14.40 10.52
CA ASP A 408 5.44 13.66 10.32
C ASP A 408 5.07 12.78 11.52
N GLU A 409 6.04 12.34 12.34
CA GLU A 409 5.77 11.51 13.52
C GLU A 409 5.08 12.36 14.60
N GLN A 410 5.62 13.55 14.86
CA GLN A 410 5.04 14.53 15.76
C GLN A 410 3.65 14.97 15.32
N LEU A 411 3.43 15.14 14.02
CA LEU A 411 2.12 15.48 13.47
C LEU A 411 1.12 14.33 13.64
N ARG A 412 1.52 13.09 13.37
CA ARG A 412 0.68 11.89 13.56
C ARG A 412 0.26 11.69 15.02
N ASP A 413 1.16 11.93 15.97
CA ASP A 413 0.86 11.83 17.41
C ASP A 413 -0.23 12.81 17.85
N ARG A 414 -0.45 13.89 17.08
CA ARG A 414 -1.52 14.86 17.29
C ARG A 414 -2.81 14.51 16.55
N GLY A 415 -2.84 13.39 15.83
CA GLY A 415 -3.93 12.98 14.94
C GLY A 415 -3.98 13.76 13.63
N LEU A 416 -2.89 14.47 13.27
CA LEU A 416 -2.78 15.31 12.07
C LEU A 416 -2.01 14.66 10.95
#